data_AF-A0A955AWS0-F1
#
_entry.id   AF-A0A955AWS0-F1
#
_cell.length_a   1.000
_cell.length_b   1.000
_cell.length_c   1.000
_cell.angle_alpha   90.00
_cell.angle_beta   90.00
_cell.angle_gamma   90.00
#
_symmetry.space_group_name_H-M   'P 1'
#
loop_
_entity.id
_entity.type
_entity.pdbx_description
1 polymer ?
#
loop_
_entity_poly.entity_id
_entity_poly.type
_entity_poly.pdbx_seq_one_letter_code
_entity_poly.pdbx_strand_id
1 'polypeptide(L)'
;MKSWLSIFLTSFTAFATAFASVSHAADSPEQPNILWITSEDNGPHLGCYGDQYADTPNLDRLASRGMIYLHAWSNAPVCAPARTTIISGLYPPCTGAEHMRSMTRLPDSMKMYPQYLREAGYYCTNNSKEDYNLQKPAGVWDESSGEAHWRNRKPGQPFFAIFNFTVSHESQLRKRPHTPVHDPAKVRVPAYHPDTPEVRRDWAQYYDKLTEMDQQCGRVLAELEKDGLADSTIIFYYGDHGSGMPRNKRWPYNSGLHVPMIVHVPPKFQRLAPREYETGGKSERLVSFVDLAPTVLSLAGVHPPDHLQGHAFMGSHQTDPPQYMFGFRGRMDERYDLVRSVTDGRYVYIR
;
A
#
# COMPACT_ATOMS: atom_id res chain seq x y z
N MET A 1 25.35 102.61 -10.27
CA MET A 1 25.88 101.25 -10.16
C MET A 1 24.96 100.45 -9.26
N LYS A 2 24.47 99.32 -9.77
CA LYS A 2 23.43 98.45 -9.20
C LYS A 2 23.99 97.52 -8.12
N SER A 3 23.21 97.20 -7.09
CA SER A 3 23.31 95.94 -6.34
C SER A 3 22.04 95.72 -5.51
N TRP A 4 21.23 94.74 -5.91
CA TRP A 4 20.23 94.08 -5.06
C TRP A 4 20.41 92.58 -5.26
N LEU A 5 20.59 91.85 -4.16
CA LEU A 5 20.84 90.42 -4.08
C LEU A 5 19.52 89.71 -3.78
N SER A 6 19.07 88.79 -4.65
CA SER A 6 17.90 87.94 -4.40
C SER A 6 18.35 86.48 -4.32
N ILE A 7 18.10 85.85 -3.18
CA ILE A 7 18.38 84.45 -2.87
C ILE A 7 17.17 83.60 -3.32
N PHE A 8 17.40 82.60 -4.18
CA PHE A 8 16.40 81.58 -4.52
C PHE A 8 16.56 80.37 -3.59
N LEU A 9 15.50 80.03 -2.84
CA LEU A 9 15.36 78.73 -2.19
C LEU A 9 14.68 77.74 -3.17
N THR A 10 15.37 76.67 -3.54
CA THR A 10 14.78 75.52 -4.23
C THR A 10 14.36 74.46 -3.21
N SER A 11 13.05 74.19 -3.15
CA SER A 11 12.46 73.13 -2.32
C SER A 11 12.56 71.80 -3.06
N PHE A 12 13.25 70.82 -2.49
CA PHE A 12 13.36 69.45 -3.01
C PHE A 12 12.28 68.58 -2.35
N THR A 13 11.24 68.20 -3.11
CA THR A 13 10.22 67.23 -2.67
C THR A 13 10.72 65.82 -2.93
N ALA A 14 11.03 65.07 -1.88
CA ALA A 14 11.37 63.65 -1.98
C ALA A 14 10.09 62.81 -2.15
N PHE A 15 9.93 62.15 -3.30
CA PHE A 15 8.90 61.14 -3.54
C PHE A 15 9.38 59.80 -2.97
N ALA A 16 8.80 59.35 -1.87
CA ALA A 16 9.04 58.01 -1.33
C ALA A 16 8.18 56.99 -2.10
N THR A 17 8.80 56.22 -3.00
CA THR A 17 8.18 55.06 -3.64
C THR A 17 8.16 53.88 -2.67
N ALA A 18 6.99 53.54 -2.15
CA ALA A 18 6.77 52.31 -1.39
C ALA A 18 6.83 51.11 -2.35
N PHE A 19 7.94 50.37 -2.33
CA PHE A 19 8.01 49.05 -2.94
C PHE A 19 7.22 48.07 -2.08
N ALA A 20 6.00 47.75 -2.50
CA ALA A 20 5.26 46.61 -1.96
C ALA A 20 5.98 45.32 -2.38
N SER A 21 6.73 44.74 -1.45
CA SER A 21 7.31 43.40 -1.60
C SER A 21 6.18 42.37 -1.64
N VAL A 22 5.80 41.97 -2.85
CA VAL A 22 4.92 40.82 -3.09
C VAL A 22 5.67 39.59 -2.60
N SER A 23 5.33 39.14 -1.39
CA SER A 23 5.78 37.85 -0.88
C SER A 23 5.17 36.77 -1.78
N HIS A 24 5.97 36.23 -2.71
CA HIS A 24 5.65 34.95 -3.31
C HIS A 24 5.66 33.95 -2.16
N ALA A 25 4.48 33.52 -1.71
CA ALA A 25 4.37 32.27 -0.99
C ALA A 25 5.06 31.23 -1.89
N ALA A 26 6.17 30.66 -1.42
CA ALA A 26 6.75 29.53 -2.11
C ALA A 26 5.65 28.45 -2.13
N ASP A 27 5.09 28.18 -3.31
CA ASP A 27 4.11 27.12 -3.51
C ASP A 27 4.75 25.84 -2.97
N SER A 28 4.30 25.41 -1.80
CA SER A 28 4.70 24.12 -1.26
C SER A 28 4.28 23.08 -2.29
N PRO A 29 5.17 22.17 -2.72
CA PRO A 29 4.85 21.23 -3.78
C PRO A 29 3.56 20.50 -3.45
N GLU A 30 2.61 20.49 -4.38
CA GLU A 30 1.33 19.83 -4.16
C GLU A 30 1.55 18.36 -3.76
N GLN A 31 0.89 17.96 -2.68
CA GLN A 31 0.94 16.60 -2.13
C GLN A 31 -0.08 15.70 -2.85
N PRO A 32 0.29 14.46 -3.22
CA PRO A 32 -0.66 13.53 -3.80
C PRO A 32 -1.63 13.00 -2.74
N ASN A 33 -2.85 12.67 -3.17
CA ASN A 33 -3.65 11.70 -2.44
C ASN A 33 -3.04 10.30 -2.62
N ILE A 34 -3.25 9.43 -1.65
CA ILE A 34 -2.75 8.05 -1.68
C ILE A 34 -3.88 7.10 -1.35
N LEU A 35 -4.16 6.18 -2.26
CA LEU A 35 -5.20 5.16 -2.10
C LEU A 35 -4.56 3.78 -2.09
N TRP A 36 -4.77 3.02 -1.02
CA TRP A 36 -4.44 1.60 -0.95
C TRP A 36 -5.72 0.78 -1.03
N ILE A 37 -5.77 -0.14 -1.98
CA ILE A 37 -6.81 -1.17 -2.08
C ILE A 37 -6.14 -2.50 -1.76
N THR A 38 -6.65 -3.20 -0.76
CA THR A 38 -6.07 -4.47 -0.32
C THR A 38 -7.09 -5.58 -0.36
N SER A 39 -6.61 -6.80 -0.60
CA SER A 39 -7.43 -8.01 -0.55
C SER A 39 -6.81 -9.04 0.39
N GLU A 40 -7.66 -9.84 1.03
CA GLU A 40 -7.20 -10.91 1.91
C GLU A 40 -6.92 -12.21 1.15
N ASP A 41 -5.92 -12.96 1.61
CA ASP A 41 -5.63 -14.32 1.16
C ASP A 41 -5.51 -14.39 -0.37
N ASN A 42 -4.64 -13.56 -0.95
CA ASN A 42 -4.50 -13.44 -2.40
C ASN A 42 -3.04 -13.47 -2.89
N GLY A 43 -2.72 -14.49 -3.70
CA GLY A 43 -1.49 -14.56 -4.49
C GLY A 43 -1.63 -13.92 -5.87
N PRO A 44 -0.60 -13.96 -6.74
CA PRO A 44 -0.62 -13.30 -8.05
C PRO A 44 -1.44 -14.05 -9.12
N HIS A 45 -2.63 -14.55 -8.76
CA HIS A 45 -3.56 -15.27 -9.64
C HIS A 45 -4.53 -14.30 -10.33
N LEU A 46 -3.98 -13.31 -11.04
CA LEU A 46 -4.74 -12.25 -11.73
C LEU A 46 -4.41 -12.23 -13.23
N GLY A 47 -5.32 -11.73 -14.05
CA GLY A 47 -5.16 -11.65 -15.51
C GLY A 47 -3.90 -10.88 -15.93
N CYS A 48 -3.63 -9.73 -15.30
CA CYS A 48 -2.44 -8.91 -15.53
C CYS A 48 -1.11 -9.61 -15.16
N TYR A 49 -1.14 -10.66 -14.34
CA TYR A 49 0.01 -11.51 -14.05
C TYR A 49 0.17 -12.67 -15.04
N GLY A 50 -0.69 -12.75 -16.07
CA GLY A 50 -0.68 -13.78 -17.10
C GLY A 50 -1.51 -15.02 -16.77
N ASP A 51 -2.35 -14.97 -15.74
CA ASP A 51 -3.25 -16.06 -15.39
C ASP A 51 -4.50 -16.05 -16.27
N GLN A 52 -4.55 -16.94 -17.26
CA GLN A 52 -5.65 -17.05 -18.22
C GLN A 52 -6.94 -17.63 -17.61
N TYR A 53 -6.87 -18.19 -16.40
CA TYR A 53 -8.07 -18.68 -15.70
C TYR A 53 -8.71 -17.60 -14.82
N ALA A 54 -8.04 -16.46 -14.60
CA ALA A 54 -8.57 -15.36 -13.82
C ALA A 54 -9.47 -14.43 -14.66
N ASP A 55 -10.61 -14.04 -14.09
CA ASP A 55 -11.46 -12.95 -14.59
C ASP A 55 -11.37 -11.75 -13.63
N THR A 56 -10.43 -10.84 -13.92
CA THR A 56 -10.09 -9.67 -13.09
C THR A 56 -9.93 -8.37 -13.89
N PRO A 57 -10.93 -7.98 -14.70
CA PRO A 57 -10.79 -6.91 -15.69
C PRO A 57 -10.52 -5.52 -15.08
N ASN A 58 -10.95 -5.25 -13.84
CA ASN A 58 -10.73 -3.95 -13.22
C ASN A 58 -9.27 -3.77 -12.80
N LEU A 59 -8.67 -4.79 -12.20
CA LEU A 59 -7.25 -4.81 -11.85
C LEU A 59 -6.37 -4.92 -13.09
N ASP A 60 -6.82 -5.61 -14.14
CA ASP A 60 -6.11 -5.64 -15.43
C ASP A 60 -6.07 -4.23 -16.07
N ARG A 61 -7.17 -3.49 -15.99
CA ARG A 61 -7.23 -2.09 -16.43
C ARG A 61 -6.39 -1.17 -15.54
N LEU A 62 -6.32 -1.42 -14.23
CA LEU A 62 -5.43 -0.66 -13.34
C LEU A 62 -3.96 -0.93 -13.70
N ALA A 63 -3.60 -2.19 -13.96
CA ALA A 63 -2.25 -2.58 -14.36
C ALA A 63 -1.82 -1.98 -15.70
N SER A 64 -2.71 -1.96 -16.71
CA SER A 64 -2.38 -1.37 -18.02
C SER A 64 -2.14 0.15 -17.97
N ARG A 65 -2.68 0.83 -16.96
CA ARG A 65 -2.43 2.25 -16.65
C ARG A 65 -1.34 2.45 -15.61
N GLY A 66 -0.92 1.40 -14.93
CA GLY A 66 0.02 1.40 -13.81
C GLY A 66 1.29 0.62 -14.14
N MET A 67 1.89 0.02 -13.13
CA MET A 67 2.99 -0.94 -13.26
C MET A 67 2.75 -2.07 -12.26
N ILE A 68 2.98 -3.31 -12.67
CA ILE A 68 2.91 -4.47 -11.76
C ILE A 68 4.30 -4.79 -11.20
N TYR A 69 4.36 -5.26 -9.96
CA TYR A 69 5.58 -5.78 -9.36
C TYR A 69 5.51 -7.30 -9.41
N LEU A 70 6.50 -7.91 -10.07
CA LEU A 70 6.63 -9.37 -10.16
C LEU A 70 7.17 -9.99 -8.88
N HIS A 71 7.69 -9.14 -8.00
CA HIS A 71 8.51 -9.50 -6.87
C HIS A 71 8.07 -8.76 -5.59
N ALA A 72 6.77 -8.87 -5.27
CA ALA A 72 6.18 -8.30 -4.05
C ALA A 72 5.88 -9.38 -2.99
N TRP A 73 6.45 -9.27 -1.79
CA TRP A 73 6.28 -10.27 -0.71
C TRP A 73 5.71 -9.70 0.58
N SER A 74 4.69 -10.36 1.11
CA SER A 74 4.34 -10.28 2.52
C SER A 74 5.48 -10.79 3.39
N ASN A 75 5.67 -10.22 4.57
CA ASN A 75 6.69 -10.69 5.53
C ASN A 75 6.19 -11.85 6.40
N ALA A 76 4.88 -12.09 6.45
CA ALA A 76 4.30 -13.20 7.19
C ALA A 76 3.12 -13.81 6.41
N PRO A 77 2.97 -15.14 6.38
CA PRO A 77 1.93 -15.79 5.59
C PRO A 77 0.58 -15.79 6.34
N VAL A 78 0.27 -14.79 7.17
CA VAL A 78 -0.98 -14.69 7.93
C VAL A 78 -1.30 -13.24 8.29
N CYS A 79 -2.60 -12.90 8.35
CA CYS A 79 -3.10 -11.53 8.36
C CYS A 79 -2.42 -10.63 9.40
N ALA A 80 -2.47 -10.99 10.70
CA ALA A 80 -2.12 -10.03 11.74
C ALA A 80 -0.63 -9.64 11.80
N PRO A 81 0.33 -10.57 11.76
CA PRO A 81 1.75 -10.22 11.65
C PRO A 81 2.07 -9.52 10.32
N ALA A 82 1.43 -9.88 9.20
CA ALA A 82 1.64 -9.19 7.92
C ALA A 82 1.22 -7.72 8.00
N ARG A 83 -0.01 -7.46 8.47
CA ARG A 83 -0.57 -6.11 8.66
C ARG A 83 0.19 -5.32 9.73
N THR A 84 0.72 -6.01 10.73
CA THR A 84 1.62 -5.42 11.73
C THR A 84 2.92 -4.93 11.11
N THR A 85 3.45 -5.66 10.14
CA THR A 85 4.65 -5.25 9.42
C THR A 85 4.41 -3.95 8.66
N ILE A 86 3.27 -3.87 7.97
CA ILE A 86 2.87 -2.66 7.23
C ILE A 86 2.67 -1.48 8.19
N ILE A 87 1.83 -1.64 9.23
CA ILE A 87 1.41 -0.52 10.07
C ILE A 87 2.56 0.10 10.87
N SER A 88 3.58 -0.69 11.20
CA SER A 88 4.74 -0.26 11.98
C SER A 88 5.98 0.04 11.14
N GLY A 89 6.09 -0.50 9.92
CA GLY A 89 7.33 -0.48 9.13
C GLY A 89 8.48 -1.26 9.79
N LEU A 90 8.15 -2.21 10.68
CA LEU A 90 9.08 -3.05 11.42
C LEU A 90 8.76 -4.52 11.18
N TYR A 91 9.78 -5.36 11.16
CA TYR A 91 9.62 -6.81 11.23
C TYR A 91 9.04 -7.19 12.60
N PRO A 92 7.84 -7.81 12.68
CA PRO A 92 7.22 -8.19 13.95
C PRO A 92 8.09 -8.99 14.94
N PRO A 93 9.06 -9.82 14.51
CA PRO A 93 10.03 -10.41 15.42
C PRO A 93 10.79 -9.42 16.31
N CYS A 94 11.05 -8.19 15.86
CA CYS A 94 11.78 -7.20 16.67
C CYS A 94 10.91 -6.51 17.73
N THR A 95 9.59 -6.64 17.64
CA THR A 95 8.62 -6.05 18.59
C THR A 95 7.92 -7.10 19.45
N GLY A 96 8.21 -8.39 19.24
CA GLY A 96 7.47 -9.51 19.84
C GLY A 96 6.08 -9.72 19.23
N ALA A 97 5.71 -8.96 18.20
CA ALA A 97 4.41 -9.04 17.54
C ALA A 97 4.32 -10.17 16.50
N GLU A 98 5.29 -11.09 16.46
CA GLU A 98 5.37 -12.17 15.47
C GLU A 98 4.32 -13.28 15.67
N HIS A 99 3.85 -13.48 16.90
CA HIS A 99 2.83 -14.47 17.19
C HIS A 99 1.45 -13.92 16.86
N MET A 100 0.62 -14.72 16.20
CA MET A 100 -0.78 -14.38 15.93
C MET A 100 -1.50 -14.03 17.23
N ARG A 101 -2.21 -12.90 17.27
CA ARG A 101 -2.94 -12.39 18.46
C ARG A 101 -2.04 -12.06 19.66
N SER A 102 -0.83 -11.55 19.45
CA SER A 102 0.12 -11.23 20.54
C SER A 102 -0.17 -9.90 21.26
N MET A 103 -0.73 -8.90 20.58
CA MET A 103 -1.13 -7.59 21.16
C MET A 103 -0.02 -6.92 22.00
N THR A 104 1.20 -6.90 21.46
CA THR A 104 2.35 -6.24 22.09
C THR A 104 2.24 -4.72 22.00
N ARG A 105 3.08 -3.98 22.72
CA ARG A 105 3.10 -2.51 22.72
C ARG A 105 4.39 -2.03 22.06
N LEU A 106 4.27 -1.06 21.14
CA LEU A 106 5.43 -0.33 20.63
C LEU A 106 6.01 0.59 21.71
N PRO A 107 7.32 0.82 21.73
CA PRO A 107 7.92 1.90 22.53
C PRO A 107 7.26 3.25 22.21
N ASP A 108 7.09 4.11 23.22
CA ASP A 108 6.38 5.40 23.08
C ASP A 108 7.03 6.37 22.08
N SER A 109 8.32 6.15 21.76
CA SER A 109 9.06 6.92 20.75
C SER A 109 8.76 6.49 19.30
N MET A 110 8.09 5.36 19.09
CA MET A 110 7.74 4.82 17.77
C MET A 110 6.26 5.06 17.48
N LYS A 111 5.92 5.34 16.22
CA LYS A 111 4.54 5.55 15.78
C LYS A 111 4.16 4.58 14.68
N MET A 112 2.86 4.31 14.57
CA MET A 112 2.31 3.68 13.37
C MET A 112 2.33 4.69 12.22
N TYR A 113 2.60 4.25 10.99
CA TYR A 113 2.84 5.17 9.86
C TYR A 113 1.73 6.22 9.63
N PRO A 114 0.42 5.93 9.87
CA PRO A 114 -0.62 6.92 9.67
C PRO A 114 -0.46 8.15 10.57
N GLN A 115 0.13 8.01 11.76
CA GLN A 115 0.37 9.14 12.66
C GLN A 115 1.32 10.16 12.02
N TYR A 116 2.37 9.71 11.35
CA TYR A 116 3.29 10.60 10.62
C TYR A 116 2.59 11.29 9.43
N LEU A 117 1.71 10.58 8.72
CA LEU A 117 0.94 11.17 7.62
C LEU A 117 -0.02 12.26 8.12
N ARG A 118 -0.69 12.02 9.25
CA ARG A 118 -1.57 13.00 9.89
C ARG A 118 -0.80 14.24 10.36
N GLU A 119 0.39 14.04 10.91
CA GLU A 119 1.31 15.14 11.26
C GLU A 119 1.74 15.95 10.03
N ALA A 120 1.81 15.30 8.86
CA ALA A 120 2.04 15.95 7.57
C ALA A 120 0.78 16.54 6.91
N GLY A 121 -0.37 16.52 7.61
CA GLY A 121 -1.62 17.15 7.17
C GLY A 121 -2.59 16.23 6.43
N TYR A 122 -2.27 14.95 6.25
CA TYR A 122 -3.15 14.00 5.57
C TYR A 122 -4.35 13.61 6.42
N TYR A 123 -5.50 13.47 5.76
CA TYR A 123 -6.66 12.78 6.32
C TYR A 123 -6.49 11.27 6.14
N CYS A 124 -6.37 10.52 7.24
CA CYS A 124 -6.02 9.10 7.20
C CYS A 124 -7.20 8.21 7.59
N THR A 125 -7.62 7.33 6.67
CA THR A 125 -8.78 6.43 6.86
C THR A 125 -8.44 4.96 6.63
N ASN A 126 -9.05 4.08 7.40
CA ASN A 126 -8.98 2.62 7.24
C ASN A 126 -10.38 1.98 7.18
N ASN A 127 -10.72 1.40 6.03
CA ASN A 127 -12.00 0.73 5.80
C ASN A 127 -11.79 -0.77 5.56
N SER A 128 -12.13 -1.66 6.47
CA SER A 128 -12.34 -1.43 7.90
C SER A 128 -11.42 -2.30 8.75
N LYS A 129 -10.82 -3.35 8.17
CA LYS A 129 -10.00 -4.32 8.89
C LYS A 129 -8.60 -3.77 9.18
N GLU A 130 -8.24 -3.77 10.46
CA GLU A 130 -6.89 -3.50 10.96
C GLU A 130 -6.15 -4.82 11.21
N ASP A 131 -6.63 -5.60 12.18
CA ASP A 131 -6.08 -6.90 12.59
C ASP A 131 -4.59 -6.84 13.00
N TYR A 132 -4.18 -5.84 13.76
CA TYR A 132 -2.78 -5.71 14.20
C TYR A 132 -2.47 -6.60 15.42
N ASN A 133 -1.22 -7.04 15.53
CA ASN A 133 -0.64 -7.64 16.74
C ASN A 133 -0.03 -6.61 17.68
N LEU A 134 -0.33 -5.33 17.46
CA LEU A 134 0.12 -4.20 18.26
C LEU A 134 -1.09 -3.55 18.94
N GLN A 135 -0.90 -3.09 20.17
CA GLN A 135 -1.82 -2.16 20.81
C GLN A 135 -1.87 -0.89 19.97
N LYS A 136 -3.07 -0.54 19.52
CA LYS A 136 -3.28 0.66 18.71
C LYS A 136 -3.49 1.86 19.63
N PRO A 137 -2.56 2.83 19.70
CA PRO A 137 -2.79 4.04 20.47
C PRO A 137 -3.94 4.86 19.86
N ALA A 138 -4.49 5.79 20.65
CA ALA A 138 -5.41 6.78 20.11
C ALA A 138 -4.71 7.62 19.03
N GLY A 139 -5.46 8.06 18.03
CA GLY A 139 -4.92 8.95 17.01
C GLY A 139 -4.07 8.28 15.92
N VAL A 140 -4.14 6.96 15.75
CA VAL A 140 -3.55 6.32 14.55
C VAL A 140 -4.29 6.76 13.29
N TRP A 141 -5.61 6.57 13.25
CA TRP A 141 -6.46 6.97 12.13
C TRP A 141 -7.28 8.21 12.49
N ASP A 142 -7.70 8.99 11.49
CA ASP A 142 -8.82 9.93 11.65
C ASP A 142 -10.13 9.13 11.74
N GLU A 143 -10.30 8.14 10.87
CA GLU A 143 -11.41 7.19 10.90
C GLU A 143 -10.96 5.75 10.63
N SER A 144 -11.51 4.79 11.38
CA SER A 144 -11.31 3.37 11.12
C SER A 144 -12.61 2.62 11.40
N SER A 145 -13.38 2.33 10.36
CA SER A 145 -14.71 1.73 10.42
C SER A 145 -15.16 1.28 9.03
N GLY A 146 -16.32 0.61 8.94
CA GLY A 146 -16.95 0.29 7.64
C GLY A 146 -17.39 1.52 6.83
N GLU A 147 -17.51 2.68 7.49
CA GLU A 147 -17.91 3.95 6.88
C GLU A 147 -16.72 4.89 6.61
N ALA A 148 -15.52 4.51 7.05
CA ALA A 148 -14.33 5.34 6.88
C ALA A 148 -14.04 5.56 5.40
N HIS A 149 -13.89 6.82 4.98
CA HIS A 149 -13.79 7.18 3.57
C HIS A 149 -13.03 8.50 3.37
N TRP A 150 -12.29 8.62 2.27
CA TRP A 150 -11.62 9.89 1.91
C TRP A 150 -12.57 11.09 1.72
N ARG A 151 -13.88 10.87 1.62
CA ARG A 151 -14.88 11.92 1.38
C ARG A 151 -15.16 12.76 2.64
N ASN A 152 -14.79 12.24 3.81
CA ASN A 152 -15.01 12.91 5.09
C ASN A 152 -13.91 13.94 5.44
N ARG A 153 -12.89 14.08 4.57
CA ARG A 153 -11.81 15.05 4.74
C ARG A 153 -12.27 16.50 4.54
N LYS A 154 -11.48 17.45 5.03
CA LYS A 154 -11.71 18.88 4.75
C LYS A 154 -11.49 19.20 3.26
N PRO A 155 -12.20 20.19 2.67
CA PRO A 155 -11.95 20.62 1.30
C PRO A 155 -10.46 20.96 1.06
N GLY A 156 -9.88 20.40 -0.01
CA GLY A 156 -8.47 20.61 -0.37
C GLY A 156 -7.45 19.84 0.47
N GLN A 157 -7.86 19.14 1.54
CA GLN A 157 -6.94 18.32 2.33
C GLN A 157 -6.52 17.07 1.55
N PRO A 158 -5.22 16.70 1.52
CA PRO A 158 -4.79 15.43 0.96
C PRO A 158 -5.26 14.27 1.83
N PHE A 159 -5.48 13.10 1.25
CA PHE A 159 -5.88 11.91 2.00
C PHE A 159 -4.92 10.74 1.79
N PHE A 160 -4.84 9.92 2.84
CA PHE A 160 -4.40 8.54 2.76
C PHE A 160 -5.61 7.66 3.12
N ALA A 161 -6.03 6.77 2.23
CA ALA A 161 -7.16 5.89 2.47
C ALA A 161 -6.79 4.46 2.14
N ILE A 162 -7.11 3.52 3.03
CA ILE A 162 -6.97 2.09 2.77
C ILE A 162 -8.34 1.41 2.80
N PHE A 163 -8.65 0.65 1.75
CA PHE A 163 -9.82 -0.23 1.64
C PHE A 163 -9.35 -1.68 1.70
N ASN A 164 -9.99 -2.48 2.55
CA ASN A 164 -9.58 -3.85 2.87
C ASN A 164 -10.73 -4.80 2.54
N PHE A 165 -10.59 -5.57 1.46
CA PHE A 165 -11.57 -6.53 1.01
C PHE A 165 -11.30 -7.93 1.54
N THR A 166 -12.29 -8.48 2.24
CA THR A 166 -12.18 -9.78 2.92
C THR A 166 -12.85 -10.91 2.15
N VAL A 167 -13.35 -10.63 0.94
CA VAL A 167 -14.22 -11.56 0.19
C VAL A 167 -13.48 -12.79 -0.34
N SER A 168 -12.17 -12.70 -0.52
CA SER A 168 -11.28 -13.81 -0.90
C SER A 168 -10.69 -14.58 0.29
N HIS A 169 -11.01 -14.20 1.53
CA HIS A 169 -10.50 -14.85 2.74
C HIS A 169 -10.83 -16.36 2.81
N GLU A 170 -9.97 -17.16 3.44
CA GLU A 170 -10.08 -18.64 3.51
C GLU A 170 -11.46 -19.16 3.95
N SER A 171 -12.18 -18.38 4.77
CA SER A 171 -13.53 -18.71 5.23
C SER A 171 -14.57 -18.75 4.11
N GLN A 172 -14.27 -18.17 2.95
CA GLN A 172 -15.13 -18.18 1.77
C GLN A 172 -14.82 -19.33 0.80
N LEU A 173 -13.64 -19.95 0.89
CA LEU A 173 -13.17 -20.92 -0.12
C LEU A 173 -13.82 -22.31 -0.01
N ARG A 174 -14.40 -22.61 1.15
CA ARG A 174 -15.02 -23.91 1.47
C ARG A 174 -16.47 -23.79 1.91
N LYS A 175 -17.06 -22.61 1.73
CA LYS A 175 -18.48 -22.39 2.03
C LYS A 175 -19.33 -23.18 1.04
N ARG A 176 -20.35 -23.86 1.55
CA ARG A 176 -21.31 -24.66 0.79
C ARG A 176 -22.74 -24.29 1.18
N PRO A 177 -23.73 -24.37 0.26
CA PRO A 177 -23.57 -24.65 -1.17
C PRO A 177 -22.82 -23.51 -1.89
N HIS A 178 -22.18 -23.82 -3.02
CA HIS A 178 -21.53 -22.85 -3.91
C HIS A 178 -21.77 -23.28 -5.35
N THR A 179 -22.17 -22.35 -6.20
CA THR A 179 -22.34 -22.58 -7.64
C THR A 179 -21.12 -22.03 -8.35
N PRO A 180 -20.28 -22.88 -8.96
CA PRO A 180 -19.07 -22.43 -9.65
C PRO A 180 -19.40 -21.48 -10.81
N VAL A 181 -18.66 -20.37 -10.92
CA VAL A 181 -18.66 -19.53 -12.13
C VAL A 181 -17.57 -20.01 -13.07
N HIS A 182 -16.38 -20.25 -12.54
CA HIS A 182 -15.30 -20.89 -13.28
C HIS A 182 -15.48 -22.42 -13.34
N ASP A 183 -15.16 -23.01 -14.49
CA ASP A 183 -15.22 -24.47 -14.70
C ASP A 183 -14.09 -25.17 -13.93
N PRO A 184 -14.38 -26.02 -12.92
CA PRO A 184 -13.36 -26.73 -12.15
C PRO A 184 -12.52 -27.69 -12.99
N ALA A 185 -13.00 -28.16 -14.15
CA ALA A 185 -12.22 -29.03 -15.02
C ALA A 185 -11.02 -28.29 -15.67
N LYS A 186 -11.11 -26.97 -15.80
CA LYS A 186 -10.09 -26.14 -16.46
C LYS A 186 -9.05 -25.56 -15.51
N VAL A 187 -9.26 -25.64 -14.21
CA VAL A 187 -8.34 -25.06 -13.23
C VAL A 187 -7.00 -25.79 -13.23
N ARG A 188 -5.91 -25.03 -13.12
CA ARG A 188 -4.58 -25.59 -12.85
C ARG A 188 -4.45 -25.89 -11.36
N VAL A 189 -4.41 -27.16 -10.99
CA VAL A 189 -4.08 -27.57 -9.62
C VAL A 189 -2.56 -27.53 -9.44
N PRO A 190 -2.01 -26.80 -8.44
CA PRO A 190 -0.58 -26.84 -8.15
C PRO A 190 -0.11 -28.25 -7.81
N ALA A 191 1.09 -28.63 -8.27
CA ALA A 191 1.62 -30.00 -8.16
C ALA A 191 1.78 -30.52 -6.72
N TYR A 192 1.78 -29.63 -5.72
CA TYR A 192 1.83 -29.98 -4.30
C TYR A 192 0.43 -30.23 -3.69
N HIS A 193 -0.63 -30.15 -4.48
CA HIS A 193 -1.99 -30.50 -4.08
C HIS A 193 -2.47 -31.76 -4.81
N PRO A 194 -3.29 -32.60 -4.16
CA PRO A 194 -3.87 -33.75 -4.81
C PRO A 194 -4.89 -33.30 -5.86
N ASP A 195 -4.73 -33.78 -7.09
CA ASP A 195 -5.61 -33.44 -8.20
C ASP A 195 -6.92 -34.25 -8.14
N THR A 196 -7.84 -33.77 -7.31
CA THR A 196 -9.14 -34.39 -7.03
C THR A 196 -10.28 -33.43 -7.38
N PRO A 197 -11.50 -33.94 -7.67
CA PRO A 197 -12.66 -33.08 -7.94
C PRO A 197 -12.92 -32.04 -6.84
N GLU A 198 -12.70 -32.40 -5.57
CA GLU A 198 -12.87 -31.52 -4.42
C GLU A 198 -11.87 -30.37 -4.41
N VAL A 199 -10.59 -30.66 -4.66
CA VAL A 199 -9.52 -29.65 -4.71
C VAL A 199 -9.70 -28.74 -5.93
N ARG A 200 -10.06 -29.29 -7.08
CA ARG A 200 -10.39 -28.50 -8.28
C ARG A 200 -11.53 -27.52 -8.01
N ARG A 201 -12.59 -27.98 -7.33
CA ARG A 201 -13.71 -27.12 -6.94
C ARG A 201 -13.30 -26.02 -5.97
N ASP A 202 -12.47 -26.33 -4.97
CA ASP A 202 -11.94 -25.32 -4.04
C ASP A 202 -11.10 -24.25 -4.78
N TRP A 203 -10.26 -24.66 -5.74
CA TRP A 203 -9.52 -23.71 -6.57
C TRP A 203 -10.45 -22.89 -7.45
N ALA A 204 -11.41 -23.49 -8.16
CA ALA A 204 -12.38 -22.75 -8.96
C ALA A 204 -13.16 -21.72 -8.11
N GLN A 205 -13.58 -22.09 -6.91
CA GLN A 205 -14.24 -21.17 -5.98
C GLN A 205 -13.32 -20.05 -5.49
N TYR A 206 -12.01 -20.29 -5.32
CA TYR A 206 -11.04 -19.23 -5.06
C TYR A 206 -11.02 -18.20 -6.21
N TYR A 207 -10.96 -18.64 -7.46
CA TYR A 207 -11.03 -17.74 -8.62
C TYR A 207 -12.37 -17.00 -8.70
N ASP A 208 -13.50 -17.65 -8.41
CA ASP A 208 -14.80 -16.97 -8.31
C ASP A 208 -14.77 -15.82 -7.27
N LYS A 209 -14.07 -16.04 -6.14
CA LYS A 209 -13.90 -15.01 -5.10
C LYS A 209 -12.91 -13.91 -5.50
N LEU A 210 -11.93 -14.20 -6.36
CA LEU A 210 -11.08 -13.17 -6.95
C LEU A 210 -11.86 -12.28 -7.92
N THR A 211 -12.77 -12.84 -8.73
CA THR A 211 -13.66 -12.04 -9.58
C THR A 211 -14.59 -11.14 -8.76
N GLU A 212 -15.14 -11.64 -7.65
CA GLU A 212 -15.94 -10.83 -6.71
C GLU A 212 -15.11 -9.71 -6.06
N MET A 213 -13.86 -10.00 -5.70
CA MET A 213 -12.90 -9.02 -5.17
C MET A 213 -12.51 -7.95 -6.20
N ASP A 214 -12.29 -8.35 -7.46
CA ASP A 214 -11.99 -7.43 -8.56
C ASP A 214 -13.14 -6.43 -8.78
N GLN A 215 -14.39 -6.89 -8.70
CA GLN A 215 -15.57 -6.00 -8.77
C GLN A 215 -15.62 -5.02 -7.60
N GLN A 216 -15.22 -5.42 -6.40
CA GLN A 216 -15.09 -4.52 -5.25
C GLN A 216 -14.01 -3.46 -5.50
N CYS A 217 -12.86 -3.84 -6.05
CA CYS A 217 -11.81 -2.91 -6.46
C CYS A 217 -12.32 -1.93 -7.51
N GLY A 218 -13.01 -2.43 -8.55
CA GLY A 218 -13.60 -1.62 -9.61
C GLY A 218 -14.55 -0.55 -9.10
N ARG A 219 -15.36 -0.84 -8.07
CA ARG A 219 -16.26 0.15 -7.45
C ARG A 219 -15.49 1.30 -6.81
N VAL A 220 -14.46 1.01 -6.01
CA VAL A 220 -13.64 2.04 -5.36
C VAL A 220 -12.91 2.90 -6.39
N LEU A 221 -12.36 2.27 -7.44
CA LEU A 221 -11.70 3.00 -8.53
C LEU A 221 -12.68 3.91 -9.30
N ALA A 222 -13.90 3.43 -9.59
CA ALA A 222 -14.93 4.21 -10.26
C ALA A 222 -15.42 5.38 -9.38
N GLU A 223 -15.49 5.19 -8.06
CA GLU A 223 -15.81 6.26 -7.12
C GLU A 223 -14.74 7.35 -7.10
N LEU A 224 -13.46 6.96 -7.11
CA LEU A 224 -12.34 7.91 -7.20
C LEU A 224 -12.38 8.73 -8.50
N GLU A 225 -12.69 8.08 -9.63
CA GLU A 225 -12.87 8.73 -10.93
C GLU A 225 -14.07 9.69 -10.90
N LYS A 226 -15.22 9.25 -10.36
CA LYS A 226 -16.44 10.07 -10.22
C LYS A 226 -16.23 11.29 -9.34
N ASP A 227 -15.43 11.16 -8.29
CA ASP A 227 -15.08 12.27 -7.39
C ASP A 227 -14.09 13.26 -8.03
N GLY A 228 -13.60 12.99 -9.25
CA GLY A 228 -12.61 13.82 -9.94
C GLY A 228 -11.22 13.76 -9.31
N LEU A 229 -10.92 12.69 -8.56
CA LEU A 229 -9.68 12.56 -7.78
C LEU A 229 -8.61 11.71 -8.46
N ALA A 230 -8.92 11.05 -9.58
CA ALA A 230 -8.00 10.13 -10.26
C ALA A 230 -6.65 10.77 -10.61
N ASP A 231 -6.64 11.97 -11.20
CA ASP A 231 -5.40 12.66 -11.61
C ASP A 231 -4.57 13.19 -10.42
N SER A 232 -5.15 13.20 -9.22
CA SER A 232 -4.49 13.66 -8.00
C SER A 232 -4.13 12.52 -7.03
N THR A 233 -4.32 11.26 -7.42
CA THR A 233 -4.19 10.11 -6.51
C THR A 233 -3.22 9.07 -7.03
N ILE A 234 -2.24 8.70 -6.20
CA ILE A 234 -1.40 7.52 -6.42
C ILE A 234 -2.14 6.31 -5.84
N ILE A 235 -2.30 5.26 -6.64
CA ILE A 235 -3.12 4.10 -6.30
C ILE A 235 -2.24 2.87 -6.16
N PHE A 236 -2.41 2.12 -5.08
CA PHE A 236 -1.82 0.81 -4.87
C PHE A 236 -2.95 -0.22 -4.79
N TYR A 237 -2.75 -1.36 -5.43
CA TYR A 237 -3.45 -2.59 -5.12
C TYR A 237 -2.46 -3.65 -4.64
N TYR A 238 -2.79 -4.39 -3.58
CA TYR A 238 -2.02 -5.59 -3.19
C TYR A 238 -2.81 -6.63 -2.39
N GLY A 239 -2.38 -7.89 -2.40
CA GLY A 239 -2.89 -8.94 -1.49
C GLY A 239 -2.10 -8.96 -0.18
N ASP A 240 -2.71 -9.29 0.97
CA ASP A 240 -2.02 -9.26 2.29
C ASP A 240 -1.07 -10.43 2.57
N HIS A 241 -1.34 -11.58 1.97
CA HIS A 241 -0.47 -12.75 1.86
C HIS A 241 -1.09 -13.75 0.87
N GLY A 242 -0.46 -14.90 0.65
CA GLY A 242 -0.94 -15.93 -0.27
C GLY A 242 -2.30 -16.53 0.10
N SER A 243 -2.85 -17.35 -0.81
CA SER A 243 -4.25 -17.80 -0.72
C SER A 243 -4.58 -18.69 0.48
N GLY A 244 -5.88 -18.77 0.81
CA GLY A 244 -6.42 -19.66 1.84
C GLY A 244 -6.37 -21.16 1.51
N MET A 245 -5.60 -21.55 0.50
CA MET A 245 -5.38 -22.94 0.13
C MET A 245 -4.28 -23.56 1.01
N PRO A 246 -4.27 -24.90 1.19
CA PRO A 246 -3.21 -25.56 1.93
C PRO A 246 -1.81 -25.19 1.39
N ARG A 247 -0.78 -25.25 2.25
CA ARG A 247 0.61 -24.82 1.95
C ARG A 247 0.81 -23.32 1.64
N ASN A 248 -0.24 -22.56 1.35
CA ASN A 248 -0.16 -21.13 1.06
C ASN A 248 -0.22 -20.34 2.37
N LYS A 249 -1.40 -19.89 2.77
CA LYS A 249 -1.59 -19.26 4.09
C LYS A 249 -0.99 -20.13 5.19
N ARG A 250 -0.36 -19.46 6.15
CA ARG A 250 0.40 -19.95 7.29
C ARG A 250 1.81 -20.46 6.97
N TRP A 251 2.22 -20.73 5.74
CA TRP A 251 3.58 -21.23 5.47
C TRP A 251 4.46 -20.24 4.69
N PRO A 252 5.72 -19.97 5.10
CA PRO A 252 6.56 -18.93 4.49
C PRO A 252 7.25 -19.39 3.19
N TYR A 253 6.55 -20.19 2.36
CA TYR A 253 6.94 -20.42 0.96
C TYR A 253 6.49 -19.23 0.09
N ASN A 254 6.96 -19.18 -1.15
CA ASN A 254 6.43 -18.23 -2.14
C ASN A 254 4.91 -18.30 -2.26
N SER A 255 4.31 -19.49 -2.16
CA SER A 255 2.87 -19.62 -2.26
C SER A 255 2.07 -19.00 -1.10
N GLY A 256 2.74 -18.72 0.03
CA GLY A 256 2.17 -18.02 1.18
C GLY A 256 2.60 -16.56 1.32
N LEU A 257 3.73 -16.17 0.72
CA LEU A 257 4.29 -14.82 0.88
C LEU A 257 4.25 -13.95 -0.39
N HIS A 258 4.34 -14.53 -1.59
CA HIS A 258 4.30 -13.78 -2.83
C HIS A 258 2.87 -13.29 -3.10
N VAL A 259 2.70 -11.97 -3.23
CA VAL A 259 1.42 -11.30 -3.38
C VAL A 259 1.38 -10.49 -4.68
N PRO A 260 0.20 -10.24 -5.25
CA PRO A 260 0.10 -9.28 -6.33
C PRO A 260 0.34 -7.88 -5.78
N MET A 261 0.95 -7.01 -6.58
CA MET A 261 1.07 -5.58 -6.31
C MET A 261 1.04 -4.79 -7.62
N ILE A 262 0.10 -3.85 -7.70
CA ILE A 262 -0.08 -2.95 -8.83
C ILE A 262 0.02 -1.53 -8.30
N VAL A 263 0.79 -0.67 -8.96
CA VAL A 263 0.91 0.74 -8.60
C VAL A 263 0.59 1.60 -9.82
N HIS A 264 -0.35 2.53 -9.67
CA HIS A 264 -0.64 3.55 -10.65
C HIS A 264 -0.21 4.93 -10.12
N VAL A 265 0.68 5.58 -10.87
CA VAL A 265 1.10 6.97 -10.63
C VAL A 265 0.52 7.84 -11.75
N PRO A 266 -0.35 8.82 -11.44
CA PRO A 266 -0.94 9.67 -12.46
C PRO A 266 0.12 10.62 -13.05
N PRO A 267 -0.07 11.13 -14.29
CA PRO A 267 0.88 12.04 -14.96
C PRO A 267 1.36 13.21 -14.07
N LYS A 268 0.44 13.77 -13.27
CA LYS A 268 0.69 14.88 -12.35
C LYS A 268 1.81 14.60 -11.32
N PHE A 269 1.97 13.34 -10.93
CA PHE A 269 2.89 12.93 -9.86
C PHE A 269 4.01 12.00 -10.36
N GLN A 270 4.31 11.99 -11.66
CA GLN A 270 5.39 11.17 -12.24
C GLN A 270 6.75 11.39 -11.57
N ARG A 271 7.02 12.60 -11.06
CA ARG A 271 8.25 12.89 -10.26
C ARG A 271 8.38 12.05 -8.97
N LEU A 272 7.29 11.46 -8.49
CA LEU A 272 7.25 10.60 -7.30
C LEU A 272 7.24 9.11 -7.65
N ALA A 273 7.13 8.76 -8.93
CA ALA A 273 7.18 7.38 -9.39
C ALA A 273 8.55 6.75 -9.09
N PRO A 274 8.66 5.42 -8.96
CA PRO A 274 9.96 4.77 -8.87
C PRO A 274 10.74 5.04 -10.15
N ARG A 275 12.08 5.10 -10.06
CA ARG A 275 12.98 5.30 -11.22
C ARG A 275 12.68 4.37 -12.41
N GLU A 276 12.26 3.14 -12.14
CA GLU A 276 11.92 2.11 -13.13
C GLU A 276 10.46 2.15 -13.61
N TYR A 277 9.68 3.18 -13.24
CA TYR A 277 8.26 3.23 -13.58
C TYR A 277 8.02 3.28 -15.09
N GLU A 278 7.27 2.30 -15.57
CA GLU A 278 6.78 2.24 -16.95
C GLU A 278 5.28 1.94 -16.93
N THR A 279 4.47 2.80 -17.55
CA THR A 279 3.03 2.60 -17.68
C THR A 279 2.73 1.34 -18.50
N GLY A 280 1.91 0.44 -17.97
CA GLY A 280 1.67 -0.90 -18.50
C GLY A 280 2.85 -1.86 -18.30
N GLY A 281 3.92 -1.43 -17.63
CA GLY A 281 5.17 -2.16 -17.47
C GLY A 281 5.16 -3.14 -16.30
N LYS A 282 6.32 -3.77 -16.12
CA LYS A 282 6.59 -4.75 -15.05
C LYS A 282 7.89 -4.40 -14.36
N SER A 283 7.91 -4.45 -13.04
CA SER A 283 9.14 -4.30 -12.24
C SER A 283 9.56 -5.64 -11.64
N GLU A 284 10.85 -5.96 -11.77
CA GLU A 284 11.52 -7.06 -11.07
C GLU A 284 12.14 -6.59 -9.73
N ARG A 285 11.93 -5.33 -9.33
CA ARG A 285 12.40 -4.86 -8.03
C ARG A 285 11.81 -5.71 -6.91
N LEU A 286 12.67 -6.13 -5.98
CA LEU A 286 12.25 -6.78 -4.74
C LEU A 286 11.53 -5.74 -3.85
N VAL A 287 10.27 -6.00 -3.51
CA VAL A 287 9.44 -5.16 -2.64
C VAL A 287 8.83 -6.04 -1.56
N SER A 288 8.88 -5.60 -0.31
CA SER A 288 8.26 -6.30 0.80
C SER A 288 7.38 -5.39 1.65
N PHE A 289 6.51 -5.96 2.47
CA PHE A 289 5.54 -5.18 3.26
C PHE A 289 6.18 -4.19 4.22
N VAL A 290 7.36 -4.51 4.73
CA VAL A 290 8.14 -3.59 5.57
C VAL A 290 8.49 -2.29 4.83
N ASP A 291 8.54 -2.31 3.49
CA ASP A 291 8.86 -1.17 2.63
C ASP A 291 7.67 -0.22 2.42
N LEU A 292 6.44 -0.66 2.71
CA LEU A 292 5.23 0.12 2.42
C LEU A 292 5.11 1.37 3.31
N ALA A 293 5.44 1.26 4.60
CA ALA A 293 5.47 2.39 5.52
C ALA A 293 6.47 3.49 5.09
N PRO A 294 7.78 3.20 4.91
CA PRO A 294 8.71 4.23 4.45
C PRO A 294 8.35 4.76 3.04
N THR A 295 7.77 3.93 2.17
CA THR A 295 7.32 4.39 0.84
C THR A 295 6.18 5.39 0.93
N VAL A 296 5.15 5.17 1.76
CA VAL A 296 4.05 6.13 1.87
C VAL A 296 4.47 7.44 2.52
N LEU A 297 5.39 7.39 3.50
CA LEU A 297 5.99 8.60 4.08
C LEU A 297 6.78 9.38 3.02
N SER A 298 7.59 8.67 2.23
CA SER A 298 8.35 9.25 1.13
C SER A 298 7.47 9.91 0.06
N LEU A 299 6.31 9.32 -0.26
CA LEU A 299 5.32 9.92 -1.18
C LEU A 299 4.70 11.20 -0.62
N ALA A 300 4.52 11.28 0.69
CA ALA A 300 4.02 12.46 1.39
C ALA A 300 5.09 13.56 1.61
N GLY A 301 6.34 13.31 1.19
CA GLY A 301 7.48 14.21 1.44
C GLY A 301 7.99 14.18 2.89
N VAL A 302 7.61 13.15 3.66
CA VAL A 302 8.07 12.93 5.03
C VAL A 302 9.31 12.05 4.98
N HIS A 303 10.40 12.50 5.62
CA HIS A 303 11.59 11.68 5.79
C HIS A 303 11.25 10.44 6.64
N PRO A 304 11.40 9.21 6.12
CA PRO A 304 11.17 8.01 6.91
C PRO A 304 12.06 7.98 8.16
N PRO A 305 11.52 7.74 9.37
CA PRO A 305 12.32 7.63 10.58
C PRO A 305 13.36 6.50 10.50
N ASP A 306 14.54 6.71 11.07
CA ASP A 306 15.69 5.78 11.01
C ASP A 306 15.41 4.39 11.63
N HIS A 307 14.39 4.27 12.46
CA HIS A 307 14.01 3.00 13.06
C HIS A 307 13.16 2.12 12.14
N LEU A 308 12.58 2.67 11.06
CA LEU A 308 11.86 1.85 10.08
C LEU A 308 12.85 0.92 9.38
N GLN A 309 12.47 -0.34 9.24
CA GLN A 309 13.37 -1.40 8.75
C GLN A 309 13.24 -1.66 7.25
N GLY A 310 12.25 -1.04 6.61
CA GLY A 310 12.05 -1.14 5.17
C GLY A 310 12.69 0.01 4.40
N HIS A 311 12.56 -0.08 3.09
CA HIS A 311 13.21 0.79 2.13
C HIS A 311 12.16 1.45 1.24
N ALA A 312 12.06 2.79 1.29
CA ALA A 312 11.17 3.50 0.38
C ALA A 312 11.58 3.20 -1.07
N PHE A 313 10.67 2.68 -1.89
CA PHE A 313 10.94 2.40 -3.31
C PHE A 313 10.36 3.46 -4.25
N MET A 314 9.65 4.47 -3.72
CA MET A 314 9.08 5.60 -4.45
C MET A 314 9.19 6.88 -3.63
N GLY A 315 8.87 8.03 -4.24
CA GLY A 315 8.82 9.34 -3.57
C GLY A 315 10.19 9.99 -3.36
N SER A 316 10.23 11.08 -2.60
CA SER A 316 11.43 11.93 -2.45
C SER A 316 12.61 11.26 -1.72
N HIS A 317 12.34 10.18 -0.99
CA HIS A 317 13.33 9.41 -0.24
C HIS A 317 13.53 8.00 -0.81
N GLN A 318 13.28 7.80 -2.11
CA GLN A 318 13.52 6.51 -2.78
C GLN A 318 14.97 6.04 -2.57
N THR A 319 15.11 4.76 -2.25
CA THR A 319 16.37 4.03 -2.06
C THR A 319 16.56 2.97 -3.14
N ASP A 320 17.78 2.44 -3.24
CA ASP A 320 18.07 1.33 -4.15
C ASP A 320 17.39 0.03 -3.67
N PRO A 321 17.08 -0.93 -4.56
CA PRO A 321 16.45 -2.19 -4.19
C PRO A 321 17.24 -2.99 -3.15
N PRO A 322 16.58 -3.67 -2.19
CA PRO A 322 17.27 -4.60 -1.31
C PRO A 322 17.75 -5.83 -2.10
N GLN A 323 18.84 -6.45 -1.63
CA GLN A 323 19.34 -7.71 -2.23
C GLN A 323 18.52 -8.94 -1.83
N TYR A 324 17.87 -8.88 -0.66
CA TYR A 324 17.12 -9.98 -0.09
C TYR A 324 15.82 -9.49 0.53
N MET A 325 14.80 -10.34 0.50
CA MET A 325 13.58 -10.17 1.28
C MET A 325 13.47 -11.25 2.34
N PHE A 326 12.89 -10.88 3.48
CA PHE A 326 12.79 -11.73 4.65
C PHE A 326 11.33 -12.04 4.97
N GLY A 327 11.06 -13.31 5.28
CA GLY A 327 9.78 -13.77 5.78
C GLY A 327 9.93 -14.50 7.11
N PHE A 328 8.82 -14.64 7.84
CA PHE A 328 8.81 -15.39 9.08
C PHE A 328 7.46 -16.05 9.34
N ARG A 329 7.47 -17.07 10.20
CA ARG A 329 6.30 -17.66 10.83
C ARG A 329 6.58 -17.79 12.32
N GLY A 330 5.83 -17.04 13.13
CA GLY A 330 5.79 -17.20 14.57
C GLY A 330 4.82 -18.31 14.98
N ARG A 331 4.15 -18.11 16.12
CA ARG A 331 3.06 -18.98 16.57
C ARG A 331 1.80 -18.64 15.80
N MET A 332 1.13 -19.65 15.26
CA MET A 332 -0.17 -19.53 14.62
C MET A 332 -1.11 -20.54 15.25
N ASP A 333 -2.17 -20.03 15.89
CA ASP A 333 -3.07 -20.86 16.70
C ASP A 333 -2.27 -21.64 17.78
N GLU A 334 -2.53 -22.93 17.94
CA GLU A 334 -1.84 -23.85 18.85
C GLU A 334 -0.41 -24.26 18.42
N ARG A 335 0.06 -23.86 17.22
CA ARG A 335 1.33 -24.34 16.65
C ARG A 335 2.45 -23.31 16.76
N TYR A 336 3.58 -23.75 17.31
CA TYR A 336 4.83 -22.98 17.42
C TYR A 336 5.87 -23.58 16.44
N ASP A 337 6.31 -22.81 15.44
CA ASP A 337 7.28 -23.31 14.45
C ASP A 337 8.54 -22.44 14.28
N LEU A 338 8.51 -21.16 14.71
CA LEU A 338 9.66 -20.23 14.68
C LEU A 338 10.48 -20.24 13.38
N VAL A 339 9.81 -20.29 12.23
CA VAL A 339 10.45 -20.40 10.92
C VAL A 339 10.89 -19.03 10.41
N ARG A 340 12.01 -18.98 9.70
CA ARG A 340 12.47 -17.80 8.95
C ARG A 340 12.68 -18.17 7.49
N SER A 341 12.42 -17.23 6.59
CA SER A 341 12.73 -17.37 5.17
C SER A 341 13.48 -16.16 4.65
N VAL A 342 14.32 -16.40 3.64
CA VAL A 342 15.01 -15.36 2.87
C VAL A 342 14.99 -15.72 1.40
N THR A 343 14.82 -14.72 0.53
CA THR A 343 14.82 -14.88 -0.93
C THR A 343 15.55 -13.74 -1.62
N ASP A 344 16.25 -14.06 -2.71
CA ASP A 344 16.84 -13.10 -3.65
C ASP A 344 15.92 -12.85 -4.87
N GLY A 345 14.69 -13.36 -4.84
CA GLY A 345 13.74 -13.37 -5.96
C GLY A 345 13.76 -14.67 -6.77
N ARG A 346 14.84 -15.45 -6.72
CA ARG A 346 14.99 -16.73 -7.44
C ARG A 346 15.02 -17.93 -6.50
N TYR A 347 15.85 -17.88 -5.46
CA TYR A 347 16.03 -18.95 -4.49
C TYR A 347 15.39 -18.58 -3.16
N VAL A 348 14.75 -19.55 -2.51
CA VAL A 348 14.18 -19.38 -1.17
C VAL A 348 14.88 -20.32 -0.21
N TYR A 349 15.53 -19.75 0.82
CA TYR A 349 16.06 -20.51 1.95
C TYR A 349 15.08 -20.41 3.13
N ILE A 350 14.83 -21.53 3.79
CA ILE A 350 13.93 -21.62 4.95
C ILE A 350 14.66 -22.36 6.06
N ARG A 351 14.61 -21.81 7.28
CA ARG A 351 15.20 -22.38 8.49
C ARG A 351 14.18 -22.49 9.60
#